data_AF-A0AAV9NC25-F1
#
_entry.id   AF-A0AAV9NC25-F1
#
_cell.length_a   1.000
_cell.length_b   1.000
_cell.length_c   1.000
_cell.angle_alpha   90.00
_cell.angle_beta   90.00
_cell.angle_gamma   90.00
#
_symmetry.space_group_name_H-M   'P 1'
#
loop_
_entity.id
_entity.type
_entity.pdbx_description
1 polymer ?
#
loop_
_entity_poly.entity_id
_entity_poly.type
_entity_poly.pdbx_seq_one_letter_code
_entity_poly.pdbx_strand_id
1 'polypeptide(L)'
;MDLITDVSKIQACHLHMEPLASELALDNLTSPITELRVAYFPTTITDTEQAIFEDSIAKFFSRIQLHAMEMVGYSVGWPLEPLSVDGSPQEGKAHVTCVGWQSIEAHEAILKSQVFKDNEHLIINPTGAIHTEIVHFTGVRFK
;
A
#
# COMPACT_ATOMS: atom_id res chain seq x y z
N MET A 1 14.50 -16.69 4.64
CA MET A 1 14.40 -15.34 5.19
C MET A 1 15.70 -14.66 4.82
N ASP A 2 15.70 -13.88 3.75
CA ASP A 2 16.91 -13.21 3.29
C ASP A 2 17.23 -12.08 4.26
N LEU A 3 18.39 -12.16 4.89
CA LEU A 3 18.83 -11.15 5.83
C LEU A 3 19.25 -9.91 5.03
N ILE A 4 18.61 -8.77 5.26
CA ILE A 4 19.08 -7.49 4.70
C ILE A 4 20.42 -7.17 5.35
N THR A 5 21.50 -7.55 4.68
CA THR A 5 22.89 -7.34 5.14
C THR A 5 23.56 -6.16 4.45
N ASP A 6 22.98 -5.72 3.33
CA ASP A 6 23.48 -4.61 2.54
C ASP A 6 22.56 -3.39 2.72
N VAL A 7 22.98 -2.49 3.61
CA VAL A 7 22.24 -1.26 3.92
C VAL A 7 22.17 -0.30 2.73
N SER A 8 23.02 -0.47 1.70
CA SER A 8 22.92 0.33 0.47
C SER A 8 21.68 -0.01 -0.37
N LYS A 9 21.03 -1.14 -0.07
CA LYS A 9 19.76 -1.56 -0.68
C LYS A 9 18.54 -1.09 0.11
N ILE A 10 18.74 -0.39 1.24
CA ILE A 10 17.65 0.17 2.03
C ILE A 10 17.28 1.52 1.46
N GLN A 11 16.01 1.67 1.10
CA GLN A 11 15.40 2.96 0.87
C GLN A 11 14.58 3.34 2.09
N ALA A 12 14.94 4.46 2.72
CA ALA A 12 14.23 5.01 3.87
C ALA A 12 13.53 6.31 3.47
N CYS A 13 12.34 6.54 4.02
CA CYS A 13 11.57 7.75 3.78
C CYS A 13 10.74 8.14 5.00
N HIS A 14 10.36 9.41 5.06
CA HIS A 14 9.42 9.90 6.06
C HIS A 14 8.02 9.93 5.47
N LEU A 15 7.10 9.25 6.12
CA LEU A 15 5.72 9.13 5.67
C LEU A 15 4.78 9.38 6.85
N HIS A 16 3.80 10.26 6.63
CA HIS A 16 2.62 10.35 7.49
C HIS A 16 1.53 9.46 6.90
N MET A 17 0.93 8.59 7.71
CA MET A 17 -0.08 7.65 7.23
C MET A 17 -1.46 7.92 7.85
N GLU A 18 -2.49 7.86 7.00
CA GLU A 18 -3.88 8.02 7.38
C GLU A 18 -4.74 6.85 6.83
N PRO A 19 -5.80 6.41 7.51
CA PRO A 19 -6.18 6.82 8.87
C PRO A 19 -5.13 6.41 9.93
N LEU A 20 -5.05 7.17 11.03
CA LEU A 20 -4.15 6.95 12.19
C LEU A 20 -4.34 5.62 12.97
N ALA A 21 -5.01 4.63 12.39
CA ALA A 21 -5.14 3.27 12.92
C ALA A 21 -4.19 2.30 12.21
N SER A 22 -2.98 2.76 11.86
CA SER A 22 -1.97 1.92 11.18
C SER A 22 -1.59 0.67 11.98
N GLU A 23 -1.82 0.66 13.30
CA GLU A 23 -1.71 -0.53 14.15
C GLU A 23 -2.67 -1.66 13.75
N LEU A 24 -3.81 -1.36 13.14
CA LEU A 24 -4.69 -2.41 12.60
C LEU A 24 -4.09 -3.08 11.38
N ALA A 25 -3.25 -2.38 10.61
CA ALA A 25 -2.61 -2.90 9.41
C ALA A 25 -1.21 -3.47 9.65
N LEU A 26 -0.49 -3.01 10.68
CA LEU A 26 0.95 -3.26 10.87
C LEU A 26 1.31 -4.10 12.10
N ASP A 27 0.39 -4.36 13.03
CA ASP A 27 0.65 -5.18 14.22
C ASP A 27 0.29 -6.65 13.93
N ASN A 28 1.20 -7.59 14.15
CA ASN A 28 0.94 -9.02 13.90
C ASN A 28 -0.17 -9.61 14.76
N LEU A 29 -0.54 -8.97 15.88
CA LEU A 29 -1.67 -9.41 16.70
C LEU A 29 -3.03 -9.11 16.08
N THR A 30 -3.12 -8.03 15.29
CA THR A 30 -4.34 -7.62 14.59
C THR A 30 -4.32 -8.10 13.13
N SER A 31 -3.15 -8.05 12.49
CA SER A 31 -2.90 -8.34 11.09
C SER A 31 -1.70 -9.28 10.93
N PRO A 32 -1.89 -10.61 11.02
CA PRO A 32 -0.81 -11.57 10.81
C PRO A 32 -0.15 -11.44 9.42
N ILE A 33 -0.88 -10.92 8.43
CA ILE A 33 -0.39 -10.65 7.09
C ILE A 33 -0.68 -9.20 6.73
N THR A 34 0.36 -8.45 6.36
CA THR A 34 0.26 -7.09 5.83
C THR A 34 0.68 -7.08 4.38
N GLU A 35 -0.14 -6.49 3.52
CA GLU A 35 0.26 -6.08 2.17
C GLU A 35 0.82 -4.65 2.24
N LEU A 36 2.05 -4.47 1.76
CA LEU A 36 2.62 -3.16 1.45
C LEU A 36 2.60 -2.99 -0.06
N ARG A 37 1.90 -1.97 -0.51
CA ARG A 37 1.86 -1.55 -1.89
C ARG A 37 2.50 -0.17 -2.03
N VAL A 38 3.33 -0.01 -3.06
CA VAL A 38 3.93 1.27 -3.42
C VAL A 38 3.58 1.59 -4.87
N ALA A 39 2.83 2.66 -5.10
CA ALA A 39 2.64 3.23 -6.44
C ALA A 39 3.60 4.39 -6.64
N TYR A 40 4.35 4.35 -7.72
CA TYR A 40 5.25 5.44 -8.10
C TYR A 40 4.61 6.27 -9.20
N PHE A 41 4.62 7.58 -9.02
CA PHE A 41 4.15 8.58 -9.97
C PHE A 41 5.33 9.44 -10.43
N PRO A 42 5.21 10.18 -11.55
CA PRO A 42 6.19 11.19 -11.90
C PRO A 42 6.37 12.18 -10.74
N THR A 43 7.60 12.64 -10.48
CA THR A 43 7.88 13.64 -9.44
C THR A 43 7.18 14.98 -9.68
N THR A 44 6.65 15.19 -10.88
CA THR A 44 5.86 16.35 -11.29
C THR A 44 4.36 16.21 -10.99
N ILE A 45 3.91 15.11 -10.36
CA ILE A 45 2.51 14.96 -9.96
C ILE A 45 2.09 16.11 -9.03
N THR A 46 0.95 16.72 -9.33
CA THR A 46 0.42 17.85 -8.57
C THR A 46 -0.30 17.39 -7.30
N ASP A 47 -0.45 18.27 -6.32
CA ASP A 47 -1.21 17.98 -5.10
C ASP A 47 -2.68 17.61 -5.41
N THR A 48 -3.27 18.21 -6.45
CA THR A 48 -4.61 17.87 -6.93
C THR A 48 -4.69 16.44 -7.45
N GLU A 49 -3.70 15.99 -8.23
CA GLU A 49 -3.65 14.61 -8.73
C GLU A 49 -3.40 13.62 -7.60
N GLN A 50 -2.56 13.96 -6.62
CA GLN A 50 -2.35 13.18 -5.40
C GLN A 50 -3.67 12.99 -4.63
N ALA A 51 -4.42 14.07 -4.41
CA ALA A 51 -5.72 14.01 -3.72
C ALA A 51 -6.77 13.19 -4.49
N ILE A 52 -6.81 13.29 -5.83
CA ILE A 52 -7.70 12.46 -6.67
C ILE A 52 -7.37 10.98 -6.53
N PHE A 53 -6.08 10.65 -6.43
CA PHE A 53 -5.65 9.28 -6.22
C PHE A 53 -6.02 8.77 -4.82
N GLU A 54 -5.79 9.55 -3.77
CA GLU A 54 -6.21 9.21 -2.41
C GLU A 54 -7.73 8.97 -2.32
N ASP A 55 -8.54 9.83 -2.95
CA ASP A 55 -9.99 9.64 -3.06
C ASP A 55 -10.36 8.33 -3.76
N SER A 56 -9.59 7.93 -4.76
CA SER A 56 -9.79 6.67 -5.49
C SER A 56 -9.46 5.46 -4.61
N ILE A 57 -8.40 5.55 -3.81
CA ILE A 57 -8.00 4.54 -2.83
C ILE A 57 -9.04 4.44 -1.70
N ALA A 58 -9.51 5.55 -1.16
CA ALA A 58 -10.58 5.56 -0.16
C ALA A 58 -11.90 4.95 -0.69
N LYS A 59 -12.25 5.23 -1.95
CA LYS A 59 -13.38 4.58 -2.65
C LYS A 59 -13.16 3.08 -2.81
N PHE A 60 -11.95 2.65 -3.15
CA PHE A 60 -11.62 1.22 -3.25
C PHE A 60 -11.83 0.52 -1.91
N PHE A 61 -11.19 1.00 -0.85
CA PHE A 61 -11.27 0.34 0.45
C PHE A 61 -12.66 0.41 1.08
N SER A 62 -13.41 1.50 0.90
CA SER A 62 -14.81 1.54 1.36
C SER A 62 -15.70 0.52 0.66
N ARG A 63 -15.45 0.21 -0.61
CA ARG A 63 -16.16 -0.86 -1.34
C ARG A 63 -15.72 -2.24 -0.88
N ILE A 64 -14.42 -2.48 -0.72
CA ILE A 64 -13.91 -3.79 -0.28
C ILE A 64 -14.33 -4.11 1.15
N GLN A 65 -14.26 -3.15 2.08
CA GLN A 65 -14.55 -3.37 3.50
C GLN A 65 -15.99 -3.83 3.75
N LEU A 66 -16.95 -3.47 2.89
CA LEU A 66 -18.33 -3.95 2.96
C LEU A 66 -18.48 -5.45 2.68
N HIS A 67 -17.49 -6.05 2.02
CA HIS A 67 -17.49 -7.44 1.59
C HIS A 67 -16.34 -8.26 2.18
N ALA A 68 -15.38 -7.61 2.83
CA ALA A 68 -14.16 -8.18 3.37
C ALA A 68 -14.10 -8.00 4.90
N MET A 69 -14.92 -8.76 5.64
CA MET A 69 -14.89 -8.69 7.12
C MET A 69 -13.52 -9.05 7.72
N GLU A 70 -12.68 -9.73 6.95
CA GLU A 70 -11.34 -10.20 7.35
C GLU A 70 -10.23 -9.22 6.92
N MET A 71 -10.56 -8.11 6.24
CA MET A 71 -9.67 -6.95 6.11
C MET A 71 -9.76 -6.12 7.39
N VAL A 72 -8.70 -6.11 8.18
CA VAL A 72 -8.72 -5.51 9.54
C VAL A 72 -8.50 -4.01 9.54
N GLY A 73 -7.85 -3.49 8.50
CA GLY A 73 -7.62 -2.07 8.35
C GLY A 73 -6.67 -1.76 7.20
N TYR A 74 -6.55 -0.48 6.88
CA TYR A 74 -5.56 0.02 5.94
C TYR A 74 -5.04 1.38 6.41
N SER A 75 -3.89 1.78 5.92
CA SER A 75 -3.32 3.11 6.13
C SER A 75 -2.48 3.49 4.92
N VAL A 76 -2.50 4.75 4.52
CA VAL A 76 -1.89 5.23 3.27
C VAL A 76 -1.20 6.57 3.45
N GLY A 77 -0.31 6.91 2.53
CA GLY A 77 0.11 8.29 2.36
C GLY A 77 1.26 8.47 1.38
N TRP A 78 1.71 9.71 1.27
CA TRP A 78 2.79 10.14 0.40
C TRP A 78 4.07 10.38 1.21
N PRO A 79 5.16 9.66 0.95
CA PRO A 79 6.45 10.00 1.53
C PRO A 79 6.87 11.42 1.16
N LEU A 80 7.60 12.09 2.05
CA LEU A 80 8.09 13.45 1.81
C LEU A 80 9.13 13.48 0.69
N GLU A 81 9.97 12.44 0.62
CA GLU A 81 11.04 12.28 -0.37
C GLU A 81 10.56 11.58 -1.65
N PRO A 82 11.09 11.96 -2.83
CA PRO A 82 11.09 11.09 -4.00
C PRO A 82 11.85 9.80 -3.71
N LEU A 83 11.38 8.69 -4.29
CA LEU A 83 11.94 7.37 -4.10
C LEU A 83 12.45 6.82 -5.43
N SER A 84 13.62 6.20 -5.45
CA SER A 84 14.10 5.34 -6.54
C SER A 84 13.04 4.29 -6.90
N VAL A 85 12.82 4.10 -8.20
CA VAL A 85 11.90 3.09 -8.75
C VAL A 85 12.73 1.94 -9.31
N ASP A 86 12.41 0.70 -8.97
CA ASP A 86 13.20 -0.44 -9.47
C ASP A 86 13.17 -0.52 -11.01
N GLY A 87 14.31 -0.83 -11.60
CA GLY A 87 14.48 -0.87 -13.06
C GLY A 87 14.37 0.49 -13.78
N SER A 88 14.28 1.61 -13.06
CA SER A 88 14.18 2.95 -13.63
C SER A 88 15.40 3.82 -13.25
N PRO A 89 15.93 4.63 -14.20
CA PRO A 89 16.93 5.65 -13.86
C PRO A 89 16.31 6.91 -13.23
N GLN A 90 14.98 6.98 -13.13
CA GLN A 90 14.26 8.13 -12.58
C GLN A 90 13.66 7.78 -11.21
N GLU A 91 13.73 8.72 -10.29
CA GLU A 91 12.96 8.70 -9.04
C GLU A 91 11.48 8.98 -9.33
N GLY A 92 10.61 8.52 -8.43
CA GLY A 92 9.17 8.75 -8.47
C GLY A 92 8.65 9.31 -7.15
N LYS A 93 7.55 10.06 -7.22
CA LYS A 93 6.75 10.38 -6.04
C LYS A 93 5.94 9.14 -5.69
N ALA A 94 6.24 8.52 -4.55
CA ALA A 94 5.58 7.31 -4.12
C ALA A 94 4.26 7.61 -3.37
N HIS A 95 3.30 6.71 -3.49
CA HIS A 95 2.19 6.57 -2.56
C HIS A 95 2.24 5.17 -1.97
N VAL A 96 2.30 5.11 -0.64
CA VAL A 96 2.41 3.89 0.13
C VAL A 96 1.03 3.50 0.65
N THR A 97 0.70 2.21 0.59
CA THR A 97 -0.54 1.65 1.09
C THR A 97 -0.24 0.39 1.86
N CYS A 98 -0.61 0.37 3.14
CA CYS A 98 -0.52 -0.79 4.01
C CYS A 98 -1.93 -1.34 4.22
N VAL A 99 -2.14 -2.64 3.99
CA VAL A 99 -3.44 -3.30 4.18
C VAL A 99 -3.23 -4.50 5.10
N GLY A 100 -4.04 -4.58 6.15
CA GLY A 100 -4.00 -5.68 7.09
C GLY A 100 -5.05 -6.75 6.82
N TRP A 101 -4.65 -8.00 6.97
CA TRP A 101 -5.47 -9.18 6.72
C TRP A 101 -5.41 -10.17 7.88
N GLN A 102 -6.54 -10.79 8.23
CA GLN A 102 -6.59 -11.84 9.24
C GLN A 102 -5.89 -13.14 8.79
N SER A 103 -5.74 -13.36 7.48
CA SER A 103 -5.06 -14.53 6.91
C SER A 103 -4.70 -14.33 5.44
N ILE A 104 -3.87 -15.22 4.89
CA ILE A 104 -3.58 -15.26 3.44
C ILE A 104 -4.85 -15.63 2.67
N GLU A 105 -5.64 -16.56 3.20
CA GLU A 105 -6.88 -17.05 2.59
C GLU A 105 -7.91 -15.92 2.46
N ALA A 106 -8.01 -15.05 3.47
CA ALA A 106 -8.86 -13.86 3.45
C ALA A 106 -8.46 -12.91 2.31
N HIS A 107 -7.17 -12.61 2.20
CA HIS A 107 -6.64 -11.77 1.13
C HIS A 107 -6.95 -12.38 -0.25
N GLU A 108 -6.63 -13.66 -0.45
CA GLU A 108 -6.89 -14.35 -1.72
C GLU A 108 -8.37 -14.42 -2.08
N ALA A 109 -9.26 -14.60 -1.10
CA ALA A 109 -10.70 -14.65 -1.33
C ALA A 109 -11.21 -13.31 -1.91
N ILE A 110 -10.69 -12.19 -1.39
CA ILE A 110 -11.03 -10.88 -1.93
C ILE A 110 -10.51 -10.70 -3.35
N LEU A 111 -9.27 -11.08 -3.66
CA LEU A 111 -8.74 -10.99 -5.03
C LEU A 111 -9.60 -11.77 -6.06
N LYS A 112 -10.25 -12.87 -5.64
CA LYS A 112 -11.12 -13.68 -6.50
C LYS A 112 -12.55 -13.12 -6.63
N SER A 113 -12.95 -12.22 -5.73
CA SER A 113 -14.29 -11.66 -5.65
C SER A 113 -14.62 -10.72 -6.82
N GLN A 114 -15.92 -10.56 -7.10
CA GLN A 114 -16.35 -9.62 -8.14
C GLN A 114 -16.14 -8.17 -7.73
N VAL A 115 -16.33 -7.84 -6.44
CA VAL A 115 -16.09 -6.48 -5.94
C VAL A 115 -14.64 -6.06 -6.13
N PHE A 116 -13.67 -6.96 -5.98
CA PHE A 116 -12.29 -6.64 -6.30
C PHE A 116 -12.12 -6.38 -7.80
N LYS A 117 -12.56 -7.30 -8.66
CA LYS A 117 -12.42 -7.17 -10.14
C LYS A 117 -13.06 -5.89 -10.68
N ASP A 118 -14.22 -5.50 -10.15
CA ASP A 118 -14.92 -4.28 -10.55
C ASP A 118 -14.15 -3.01 -10.15
N ASN A 119 -13.23 -3.11 -9.19
CA ASN A 119 -12.52 -1.98 -8.58
C ASN A 119 -10.99 -2.05 -8.69
N GLU A 120 -10.42 -3.13 -9.23
CA GLU A 120 -8.97 -3.38 -9.26
C GLU A 120 -8.21 -2.29 -10.03
N HIS A 121 -8.86 -1.64 -10.99
CA HIS A 121 -8.30 -0.51 -11.75
C HIS A 121 -7.96 0.71 -10.87
N LEU A 122 -8.57 0.84 -9.69
CA LEU A 122 -8.27 1.91 -8.74
C LEU A 122 -6.96 1.65 -7.98
N ILE A 123 -6.50 0.39 -7.92
CA ILE A 123 -5.36 -0.01 -7.10
C ILE A 123 -4.25 -0.74 -7.86
N ILE A 124 -4.49 -1.60 -8.85
CA ILE A 124 -3.39 -2.35 -9.49
C ILE A 124 -2.57 -1.44 -10.41
N ASN A 125 -3.25 -0.74 -11.33
CA ASN A 125 -2.63 0.17 -12.30
C ASN A 125 -3.33 1.53 -12.25
N PRO A 126 -3.14 2.31 -11.18
CA PRO A 126 -3.81 3.58 -11.05
C PRO A 126 -3.33 4.55 -12.14
N THR A 127 -4.27 5.33 -12.67
CA THR A 127 -4.00 6.31 -13.72
C THR A 127 -2.84 7.23 -13.32
N GLY A 128 -1.83 7.33 -14.18
CA GLY A 128 -0.67 8.19 -13.97
C GLY A 128 0.48 7.55 -13.20
N ALA A 129 0.31 6.36 -12.62
CA ALA A 129 1.45 5.63 -12.06
C ALA A 129 2.38 5.13 -13.16
N ILE A 130 3.69 5.26 -12.91
CA ILE A 130 4.77 4.78 -13.77
C ILE A 130 5.24 3.39 -13.36
N HIS A 131 5.00 3.00 -12.10
CA HIS A 131 5.36 1.69 -11.57
C HIS A 131 4.51 1.37 -10.33
N THR A 132 4.33 0.08 -10.04
CA THR A 132 3.68 -0.40 -8.81
C THR A 132 4.43 -1.61 -8.29
N GLU A 133 4.73 -1.61 -7.00
CA GLU A 133 5.29 -2.74 -6.28
C GLU A 133 4.31 -3.21 -5.20
N ILE A 134 4.26 -4.52 -4.97
CA ILE A 134 3.45 -5.14 -3.92
C ILE A 134 4.29 -6.20 -3.23
N VAL A 135 4.38 -6.13 -1.90
CA VAL A 135 5.05 -7.11 -1.06
C VAL A 135 4.16 -7.48 0.13
N HIS A 136 4.30 -8.71 0.61
CA HIS A 136 3.62 -9.19 1.81
C HIS A 136 4.63 -9.40 2.92
N PHE A 137 4.31 -8.97 4.13
CA PHE A 137 5.17 -9.13 5.30
C PHE A 137 4.33 -9.27 6.57
N THR A 138 4.98 -9.63 7.68
CA THR A 138 4.38 -9.58 9.01
C THR A 138 5.03 -8.43 9.78
N GLY A 139 4.27 -7.39 10.08
CA GLY A 139 4.75 -6.28 10.89
C GLY A 139 4.81 -6.66 12.37
N VAL A 140 5.87 -6.26 13.06
CA VAL A 140 6.03 -6.53 14.50
C VAL A 140 6.34 -5.23 15.20
N ARG A 141 5.52 -4.89 16.20
CA ARG A 141 5.77 -3.75 17.07
C ARG A 141 6.85 -4.12 18.09
N PHE A 142 7.97 -3.41 18.06
CA PHE A 142 8.96 -3.48 19.12
C PHE A 142 8.43 -2.73 20.35
N LYS A 143 8.51 -3.37 21.51
CA LYS A 143 8.20 -2.78 22.82
C LYS A 143 9.45 -2.20 23.46
#